data_AF-A0A1Q4BLG6-F1
#
_entry.id   AF-A0A1Q4BLG6-F1
#
_cell.length_a   1.000
_cell.length_b   1.000
_cell.length_c   1.000
_cell.angle_alpha   90.00
_cell.angle_beta   90.00
_cell.angle_gamma   90.00
#
_symmetry.space_group_name_H-M   'P 1'
#
loop_
_entity.id
_entity.type
_entity.pdbx_description
1 polymer ?
#
loop_
_entity_poly.entity_id
_entity_poly.type
_entity_poly.pdbx_seq_one_letter_code
_entity_poly.pdbx_strand_id
1 'polypeptide(L)'
;MRHNHHDQERASRARPKTSLHERFSDEARFIKAWLENPGSTGAVSPSGKYLARTMARYVDTSIPGKIIELGPGTGPVTQALIQHGVPADRLILVEYDPAFCRLLERRFPGATVIQGDAYDLDTTLAGLINEPIAAVVSSLPLLNRPEKDRCTLVSDAFALLSPGGRFIQFTYGMVSPVPRRPKSCRPVAFDAEASQPILLNIPPARVWVYRPASVGAKAKRPHPAVAMISKLREGTGRVKDEILDTRDRIETEIRLAKDRVRLDLQRRKVQMRDEPALALLRRLGDGKRKSRKS
;
A
#
# COMPACT_ATOMS: atom_id res chain seq x y z
N MET A 1 30.76 46.05 38.02
CA MET A 1 30.08 45.07 38.90
C MET A 1 29.19 44.21 38.01
N ARG A 2 29.62 42.97 37.72
CA ARG A 2 29.05 41.68 38.20
C ARG A 2 27.69 41.35 37.55
N HIS A 3 27.34 40.14 37.10
CA HIS A 3 28.00 38.87 36.73
C HIS A 3 26.88 38.00 36.06
N ASN A 4 27.28 37.08 35.17
CA ASN A 4 26.58 35.93 34.53
C ASN A 4 25.35 35.29 35.22
N HIS A 5 24.40 34.73 34.44
CA HIS A 5 24.38 33.29 34.06
C HIS A 5 23.24 32.89 33.09
N HIS A 6 23.57 31.89 32.27
CA HIS A 6 22.73 31.07 31.38
C HIS A 6 21.44 30.53 32.03
N ASP A 7 20.36 30.40 31.23
CA ASP A 7 19.81 29.05 30.99
C ASP A 7 19.01 28.94 29.68
N GLN A 8 19.22 27.82 29.00
CA GLN A 8 18.53 27.37 27.79
C GLN A 8 17.21 26.71 28.18
N GLU A 9 16.14 26.89 27.41
CA GLU A 9 15.19 25.78 27.25
C GLU A 9 14.54 25.73 25.87
N ARG A 10 14.68 24.54 25.29
CA ARG A 10 14.23 24.10 23.97
C ARG A 10 12.72 23.90 23.97
N ALA A 11 11.98 24.70 23.21
CA ALA A 11 10.62 24.33 22.81
C ALA A 11 10.66 23.64 21.44
N SER A 12 10.42 22.33 21.48
CA SER A 12 10.34 21.39 20.37
C SER A 12 9.39 21.84 19.26
N ARG A 13 9.92 21.97 18.03
CA ARG A 13 9.10 21.94 16.82
C ARG A 13 8.41 20.58 16.73
N ALA A 14 7.15 20.50 17.14
CA ALA A 14 6.30 19.35 16.94
C ALA A 14 6.18 19.08 15.43
N ARG A 15 6.71 17.93 14.99
CA ARG A 15 6.49 17.43 13.63
C ARG A 15 5.01 17.06 13.48
N PRO A 16 4.31 17.46 12.41
CA PRO A 16 2.93 17.07 12.23
C PRO A 16 2.86 15.54 12.04
N LYS A 17 2.06 14.86 12.87
CA LYS A 17 1.72 13.46 12.69
C LYS A 17 0.69 13.37 11.57
N THR A 18 1.15 13.36 10.31
CA THR A 18 0.30 13.03 9.16
C THR A 18 -0.34 11.65 9.37
N SER A 19 -1.65 11.59 9.24
CA SER A 19 -2.46 10.38 9.36
C SER A 19 -2.13 9.39 8.23
N LEU A 20 -2.32 8.09 8.47
CA LEU A 20 -2.10 7.06 7.44
C LEU A 20 -2.98 7.28 6.21
N HIS A 21 -4.20 7.80 6.41
CA HIS A 21 -5.14 8.12 5.33
C HIS A 21 -4.63 9.25 4.41
N GLU A 22 -3.92 10.25 4.96
CA GLU A 22 -3.30 11.31 4.16
C GLU A 22 -2.18 10.74 3.26
N ARG A 23 -1.36 9.81 3.77
CA ARG A 23 -0.27 9.17 3.00
C ARG A 23 -0.79 8.39 1.78
N PHE A 24 -1.83 7.56 1.96
CA PHE A 24 -2.43 6.82 0.84
C PHE A 24 -3.09 7.75 -0.20
N SER A 25 -3.65 8.88 0.23
CA SER A 25 -4.26 9.86 -0.67
C SER A 25 -3.22 10.69 -1.45
N ASP A 26 -2.06 10.94 -0.85
CA ASP A 26 -0.91 11.60 -1.50
C ASP A 26 -0.22 10.65 -2.48
N GLU A 27 -0.15 9.35 -2.17
CA GLU A 27 0.35 8.28 -3.05
C GLU A 27 -0.46 8.17 -4.34
N ALA A 28 -1.80 8.18 -4.23
CA ALA A 28 -2.69 8.18 -5.39
C ALA A 28 -2.54 9.46 -6.23
N ARG A 29 -2.37 10.62 -5.59
CA ARG A 29 -2.13 11.90 -6.27
C ARG A 29 -0.78 11.94 -7.00
N PHE A 30 0.28 11.33 -6.45
CA PHE A 30 1.60 11.30 -7.09
C PHE A 30 1.63 10.40 -8.33
N ILE A 31 1.06 9.19 -8.23
CA ILE A 31 0.97 8.25 -9.35
C ILE A 31 0.07 8.83 -10.45
N LYS A 32 -1.07 9.42 -10.05
CA LYS A 32 -1.97 10.11 -10.97
C LYS A 32 -1.29 11.31 -11.62
N ALA A 33 -0.59 12.16 -10.89
CA ALA A 33 0.16 13.29 -11.46
C ALA A 33 1.30 12.85 -12.41
N TRP A 34 1.93 11.71 -12.13
CA TRP A 34 2.93 11.09 -13.01
C TRP A 34 2.31 10.52 -14.30
N LEU A 35 1.11 9.94 -14.21
CA LEU A 35 0.32 9.48 -15.37
C LEU A 35 -0.29 10.64 -16.17
N GLU A 36 -0.67 11.74 -15.51
CA GLU A 36 -1.37 12.90 -16.11
C GLU A 36 -0.43 13.92 -16.76
N ASN A 37 0.87 13.96 -16.41
CA ASN A 37 1.84 14.88 -17.03
C ASN A 37 2.99 14.18 -17.81
N PRO A 38 2.69 13.31 -18.80
CA PRO A 38 3.71 12.64 -19.59
C PRO A 38 4.42 13.57 -20.61
N GLY A 39 3.83 14.74 -20.90
CA GLY A 39 4.32 15.68 -21.92
C GLY A 39 5.52 16.55 -21.53
N SER A 40 5.89 16.59 -20.24
CA SER A 40 7.06 17.37 -19.78
C SER A 40 8.34 16.54 -19.70
N THR A 41 8.25 15.21 -19.75
CA THR A 41 9.39 14.33 -19.59
C THR A 41 9.18 13.00 -20.32
N GLY A 42 9.82 12.85 -21.49
CA GLY A 42 10.32 11.55 -21.96
C GLY A 42 11.36 10.90 -21.01
N ALA A 43 11.48 11.42 -19.78
CA ALA A 43 12.41 11.00 -18.74
C ALA A 43 11.60 10.41 -17.58
N VAL A 44 11.48 9.09 -17.60
CA VAL A 44 11.38 8.30 -16.37
C VAL A 44 12.42 8.87 -15.39
N SER A 45 12.01 9.28 -14.19
CA SER A 45 12.94 9.81 -13.20
C SER A 45 14.09 8.81 -12.98
N PRO A 46 15.31 9.26 -12.63
CA PRO A 46 16.42 8.35 -12.33
C PRO A 46 16.03 7.23 -11.34
N SER A 47 15.14 7.54 -10.39
CA SER A 47 14.58 6.57 -9.44
C SER A 47 13.63 5.55 -10.09
N GLY A 48 12.75 6.00 -10.99
CA GLY A 48 11.84 5.14 -11.74
C GLY A 48 12.59 4.17 -12.67
N LYS A 49 13.71 4.61 -13.28
CA LYS A 49 14.57 3.74 -14.10
C LYS A 49 15.19 2.63 -13.28
N TYR A 50 15.67 2.95 -12.07
CA TYR A 50 16.21 1.94 -11.17
C TYR A 50 15.14 0.93 -10.73
N LEU A 51 13.94 1.41 -10.38
CA LEU A 51 12.81 0.53 -10.06
C LEU A 51 12.47 -0.40 -11.22
N ALA A 52 12.31 0.15 -12.43
CA ALA A 52 12.00 -0.63 -13.62
C ALA A 52 13.03 -1.71 -13.92
N ARG A 53 14.33 -1.36 -13.85
CA ARG A 53 15.43 -2.34 -13.96
C ARG A 53 15.40 -3.39 -12.85
N THR A 54 15.05 -3.01 -11.62
CA THR A 54 14.95 -3.95 -10.51
C THR A 54 13.81 -4.95 -10.75
N MET A 55 12.66 -4.50 -11.25
CA MET A 55 11.54 -5.38 -11.62
C MET A 55 11.96 -6.34 -12.73
N ALA A 56 12.55 -5.82 -13.81
CA ALA A 56 12.97 -6.62 -14.96
C ALA A 56 13.95 -7.74 -14.56
N ARG A 57 14.88 -7.48 -13.63
CA ARG A 57 15.86 -8.47 -13.15
C ARG A 57 15.28 -9.71 -12.50
N TYR A 58 14.03 -9.66 -12.03
CA TYR A 58 13.36 -10.83 -11.45
C TYR A 58 12.69 -11.73 -12.50
N VAL A 59 12.60 -11.26 -13.76
CA VAL A 59 12.19 -12.07 -14.89
C VAL A 59 13.35 -12.98 -15.30
N ASP A 60 13.05 -14.27 -15.36
CA ASP A 60 13.98 -15.31 -15.78
C ASP A 60 13.81 -15.57 -17.28
N THR A 61 14.73 -15.04 -18.07
CA THR A 61 14.65 -15.10 -19.53
C THR A 61 14.85 -16.51 -20.08
N SER A 62 15.38 -17.44 -19.26
CA SER A 62 15.58 -18.84 -19.63
C SER A 62 14.29 -19.67 -19.60
N ILE A 63 13.27 -19.22 -18.87
CA ILE A 63 11.95 -19.86 -18.87
C ILE A 63 11.27 -19.52 -20.20
N PRO A 64 10.90 -20.51 -21.03
CA PRO A 64 10.22 -20.25 -22.30
C PRO A 64 8.80 -19.74 -22.06
N GLY A 65 8.28 -18.96 -23.01
CA GLY A 65 6.92 -18.42 -22.97
C GLY A 65 6.84 -16.89 -22.91
N LYS A 66 5.63 -16.37 -22.99
CA LYS A 66 5.34 -14.93 -23.00
C LYS A 66 5.51 -14.31 -21.61
N ILE A 67 5.74 -13.00 -21.59
CA ILE A 67 5.81 -12.17 -20.40
C ILE A 67 4.67 -11.16 -20.49
N ILE A 68 3.78 -11.19 -19.51
CA ILE A 68 2.67 -10.24 -19.44
C ILE A 68 3.11 -9.06 -18.58
N GLU A 69 2.96 -7.84 -19.09
CA GLU A 69 3.08 -6.61 -18.32
C GLU A 69 1.69 -5.98 -18.10
N LEU A 70 1.31 -5.79 -16.84
CA LEU A 70 0.03 -5.20 -16.45
C LEU A 70 0.19 -3.72 -16.11
N GLY A 71 -0.55 -2.87 -16.82
CA GLY A 71 -0.50 -1.41 -16.65
C GLY A 71 0.87 -0.80 -16.97
N PRO A 72 1.45 -1.05 -18.15
CA PRO A 72 2.75 -0.50 -18.56
C PRO A 72 2.77 1.05 -18.58
N GLY A 73 1.62 1.71 -18.71
CA GLY A 73 1.52 3.15 -18.84
C GLY A 73 2.34 3.66 -20.03
N THR A 74 3.39 4.44 -19.75
CA THR A 74 4.29 4.96 -20.80
C THR A 74 5.40 3.98 -21.21
N GLY A 75 5.50 2.82 -20.58
CA GLY A 75 6.46 1.73 -20.89
C GLY A 75 7.86 1.79 -20.26
N PRO A 76 8.11 2.39 -19.07
CA PRO A 76 9.43 2.33 -18.44
C PRO A 76 9.87 0.91 -18.08
N VAL A 77 8.94 0.09 -17.59
CA VAL A 77 9.20 -1.31 -17.22
C VAL A 77 9.31 -2.17 -18.47
N THR A 78 8.46 -1.97 -19.46
CA THR A 78 8.59 -2.55 -20.82
C THR A 78 10.00 -2.35 -21.39
N GLN A 79 10.49 -1.11 -21.39
CA GLN A 79 11.83 -0.79 -21.87
C GLN A 79 12.93 -1.51 -21.07
N ALA A 80 12.77 -1.62 -19.76
CA ALA A 80 13.70 -2.31 -18.88
C ALA A 80 13.69 -3.83 -19.09
N LEU A 81 12.54 -4.44 -19.41
CA LEU A 81 12.42 -5.85 -19.76
C LEU A 81 13.20 -6.16 -21.05
N ILE A 82 13.05 -5.33 -22.08
CA ILE A 82 13.80 -5.46 -23.33
C ILE A 82 15.32 -5.33 -23.06
N GLN A 83 15.74 -4.34 -22.27
CA GLN A 83 17.15 -4.15 -21.90
C GLN A 83 17.71 -5.30 -21.04
N HIS A 84 16.86 -5.98 -20.28
CA HIS A 84 17.22 -7.19 -19.52
C HIS A 84 17.35 -8.43 -20.40
N GLY A 85 17.01 -8.33 -21.69
CA GLY A 85 17.14 -9.41 -22.66
C GLY A 85 15.84 -10.19 -22.92
N VAL A 86 14.68 -9.63 -22.57
CA VAL A 86 13.39 -10.18 -23.02
C VAL A 86 13.15 -9.72 -24.47
N PRO A 87 13.05 -10.63 -25.46
CA PRO A 87 12.63 -10.30 -26.81
C PRO A 87 11.28 -9.56 -26.84
N ALA A 88 11.15 -8.55 -27.70
CA ALA A 88 9.92 -7.75 -27.77
C ALA A 88 8.69 -8.60 -28.14
N ASP A 89 8.86 -9.58 -29.03
CA ASP A 89 7.81 -10.53 -29.43
C ASP A 89 7.35 -11.45 -28.30
N ARG A 90 8.10 -11.55 -27.20
CA ARG A 90 7.68 -12.26 -25.99
C ARG A 90 6.81 -11.41 -25.07
N LEU A 91 6.67 -10.11 -25.32
CA LEU A 91 5.92 -9.21 -24.44
C LEU A 91 4.46 -9.11 -24.85
N ILE A 92 3.57 -9.22 -23.85
CA ILE A 92 2.16 -8.88 -23.94
C ILE A 92 1.90 -7.74 -22.96
N LEU A 93 1.43 -6.61 -23.46
CA LEU A 93 1.22 -5.39 -22.69
C LEU A 93 -0.28 -5.16 -22.53
N VAL A 94 -0.79 -5.32 -21.31
CA VAL A 94 -2.22 -5.10 -20.99
C VAL A 94 -2.37 -3.70 -20.42
N GLU A 95 -3.01 -2.82 -21.18
CA GLU A 95 -3.21 -1.41 -20.81
C GLU A 95 -4.68 -1.01 -21.00
N TYR A 96 -5.22 -0.20 -20.09
CA TYR A 96 -6.62 0.22 -20.14
C TYR A 96 -6.81 1.46 -21.04
N ASP A 97 -5.88 2.40 -20.96
CA ASP A 97 -5.99 3.68 -21.66
C ASP A 97 -5.62 3.55 -23.15
N PRO A 98 -6.52 3.92 -24.09
CA PRO A 98 -6.27 3.76 -25.52
C PRO A 98 -5.15 4.68 -26.06
N ALA A 99 -4.87 5.82 -25.41
CA ALA A 99 -3.76 6.69 -25.79
C ALA A 99 -2.42 6.06 -25.41
N PHE A 100 -2.33 5.42 -24.24
CA PHE A 100 -1.15 4.63 -23.88
C PHE A 100 -0.99 3.39 -24.75
N CYS A 101 -2.06 2.70 -25.13
CA CYS A 101 -1.97 1.59 -26.09
C CYS A 101 -1.28 2.03 -27.39
N ARG A 102 -1.77 3.12 -28.02
CA ARG A 102 -1.16 3.68 -29.25
C ARG A 102 0.29 4.12 -29.05
N LEU A 103 0.63 4.64 -27.87
CA LEU A 103 2.00 5.02 -27.55
C LEU A 103 2.91 3.78 -27.47
N LEU A 104 2.45 2.72 -26.82
CA LEU A 104 3.19 1.48 -26.63
C LEU A 104 3.41 0.75 -27.95
N GLU A 105 2.40 0.67 -28.82
CA GLU A 105 2.51 0.11 -30.17
C GLU A 105 3.60 0.82 -30.99
N ARG A 106 3.69 2.15 -30.88
CA ARG A 106 4.72 2.94 -31.57
C ARG A 106 6.12 2.76 -30.97
N ARG A 107 6.22 2.68 -29.64
CA ARG A 107 7.52 2.56 -28.94
C ARG A 107 8.09 1.14 -28.99
N PHE A 108 7.23 0.14 -29.03
CA PHE A 108 7.59 -1.28 -28.92
C PHE A 108 6.86 -2.11 -29.99
N PRO A 109 7.14 -1.88 -31.29
CA PRO A 109 6.39 -2.51 -32.39
C PRO A 109 6.49 -4.05 -32.45
N GLY A 110 7.44 -4.64 -31.73
CA GLY A 110 7.54 -6.10 -31.59
C GLY A 110 6.65 -6.69 -30.50
N ALA A 111 6.11 -5.88 -29.58
CA ALA A 111 5.27 -6.36 -28.48
C ALA A 111 3.80 -6.44 -28.88
N THR A 112 3.07 -7.39 -28.32
CA THR A 112 1.62 -7.46 -28.44
C THR A 112 1.00 -6.48 -27.43
N VAL A 113 0.19 -5.53 -27.89
CA VAL A 113 -0.55 -4.61 -27.02
C VAL A 113 -2.02 -5.01 -26.99
N ILE A 114 -2.57 -5.17 -25.80
CA ILE A 114 -3.97 -5.51 -25.56
C ILE A 114 -4.60 -4.39 -24.76
N GLN A 115 -5.64 -3.77 -25.33
CA GLN A 115 -6.46 -2.81 -24.59
C GLN A 115 -7.46 -3.57 -23.71
N GLY A 116 -7.36 -3.46 -22.39
CA GLY A 116 -8.28 -4.16 -21.48
C GLY A 116 -8.07 -3.87 -20.00
N ASP A 117 -8.90 -4.47 -19.16
CA ASP A 117 -8.80 -4.33 -17.70
C ASP A 117 -7.88 -5.39 -17.12
N ALA A 118 -6.73 -4.96 -16.60
CA ALA A 118 -5.78 -5.85 -15.95
C ALA A 118 -6.31 -6.52 -14.68
N TYR A 119 -7.43 -6.07 -14.09
CA TYR A 119 -8.10 -6.73 -12.96
C TYR A 119 -9.14 -7.78 -13.38
N ASP A 120 -9.45 -7.87 -14.67
CA ASP A 120 -10.30 -8.90 -15.28
C ASP A 120 -9.49 -9.62 -16.36
N LEU A 121 -8.46 -10.36 -15.92
CA LEU A 121 -7.50 -11.02 -16.81
C LEU A 121 -8.15 -12.09 -17.66
N ASP A 122 -9.08 -12.86 -17.09
CA ASP A 122 -9.79 -13.92 -17.80
C ASP A 122 -10.50 -13.37 -19.03
N THR A 123 -11.27 -12.28 -18.87
CA THR A 123 -11.96 -11.63 -19.99
C THR A 123 -10.97 -10.94 -20.93
N THR A 124 -10.01 -10.20 -20.38
CA THR A 124 -9.06 -9.40 -21.16
C THR A 124 -8.15 -10.24 -22.04
N LEU A 125 -7.80 -11.45 -21.61
CA LEU A 125 -6.90 -12.36 -22.32
C LEU A 125 -7.64 -13.50 -23.05
N ALA A 126 -8.97 -13.55 -22.94
CA ALA A 126 -9.80 -14.61 -23.52
C ALA A 126 -9.53 -14.77 -25.03
N GLY A 127 -9.07 -15.95 -25.43
CA GLY A 127 -8.80 -16.29 -26.83
C GLY A 127 -7.60 -15.57 -27.46
N LEU A 128 -6.88 -14.74 -26.71
CA LEU A 128 -5.70 -14.00 -27.18
C LEU A 128 -4.39 -14.71 -26.86
N ILE A 129 -4.39 -15.54 -25.81
CA ILE A 129 -3.19 -16.20 -25.29
C ILE A 129 -3.29 -17.71 -25.50
N ASN A 130 -2.45 -18.23 -26.39
CA ASN A 130 -2.33 -19.67 -26.67
C ASN A 130 -0.95 -20.23 -26.27
N GLU A 131 -0.13 -19.41 -25.63
CA GLU A 131 1.25 -19.72 -25.30
C GLU A 131 1.49 -19.75 -23.79
N PRO A 132 2.47 -20.54 -23.31
CA PRO A 132 2.83 -20.56 -21.90
C PRO A 132 3.26 -19.17 -21.41
N ILE A 133 2.86 -18.79 -20.18
CA ILE A 133 3.29 -17.52 -19.56
C ILE A 133 4.45 -17.78 -18.61
N ALA A 134 5.62 -17.18 -18.87
CA ALA A 134 6.82 -17.33 -18.05
C ALA A 134 6.84 -16.38 -16.85
N ALA A 135 6.26 -15.18 -16.98
CA ALA A 135 6.14 -14.24 -15.88
C ALA A 135 4.99 -13.26 -16.10
N VAL A 136 4.48 -12.71 -15.01
CA VAL A 136 3.58 -11.56 -14.99
C VAL A 136 4.27 -10.45 -14.21
N VAL A 137 4.39 -9.27 -14.80
CA VAL A 137 5.01 -8.08 -14.23
C VAL A 137 3.94 -7.01 -14.10
N SER A 138 3.61 -6.61 -12.88
CA SER A 138 2.54 -5.64 -12.63
C SER A 138 3.11 -4.31 -12.15
N SER A 139 2.76 -3.27 -12.92
CA SER A 139 3.07 -1.87 -12.63
C SER A 139 1.87 -1.13 -12.03
N LEU A 140 0.78 -1.84 -11.77
CA LEU A 140 -0.46 -1.30 -11.21
C LEU A 140 -0.26 -0.82 -9.76
N PRO A 141 -0.93 0.26 -9.34
CA PRO A 141 -0.91 0.74 -7.96
C PRO A 141 -1.81 -0.14 -7.07
N LEU A 142 -1.42 -1.40 -6.81
CA LEU A 142 -2.29 -2.38 -6.15
C LEU A 142 -2.85 -1.90 -4.80
N LEU A 143 -2.11 -1.13 -4.02
CA LEU A 143 -2.60 -0.64 -2.72
C LEU A 143 -3.83 0.26 -2.81
N ASN A 144 -4.14 0.81 -3.99
CA ASN A 144 -5.33 1.61 -4.24
C ASN A 144 -6.59 0.75 -4.45
N ARG A 145 -6.43 -0.58 -4.54
CA ARG A 145 -7.53 -1.51 -4.72
C ARG A 145 -7.89 -2.23 -3.42
N PRO A 146 -9.18 -2.59 -3.26
CA PRO A 146 -9.62 -3.52 -2.23
C PRO A 146 -8.75 -4.77 -2.16
N GLU A 147 -8.56 -5.30 -0.95
CA GLU A 147 -7.75 -6.50 -0.75
C GLU A 147 -8.22 -7.68 -1.60
N LYS A 148 -9.54 -7.86 -1.73
CA LYS A 148 -10.16 -8.89 -2.57
C LYS A 148 -9.64 -8.84 -4.02
N ASP A 149 -9.68 -7.67 -4.65
CA ASP A 149 -9.28 -7.49 -6.05
C ASP A 149 -7.78 -7.80 -6.24
N ARG A 150 -6.94 -7.43 -5.26
CA ARG A 150 -5.51 -7.76 -5.28
C ARG A 150 -5.27 -9.27 -5.18
N CYS A 151 -6.06 -9.96 -4.34
CA CYS A 151 -5.97 -11.42 -4.22
C CYS A 151 -6.39 -12.11 -5.51
N THR A 152 -7.51 -11.66 -6.09
CA THR A 152 -8.05 -12.17 -7.35
C THR A 152 -7.01 -12.02 -8.45
N LEU A 153 -6.47 -10.80 -8.64
CA LEU A 153 -5.43 -10.54 -9.62
C LEU A 153 -4.23 -11.51 -9.52
N VAL A 154 -3.72 -11.74 -8.31
CA VAL A 154 -2.58 -12.64 -8.11
C VAL A 154 -2.97 -14.10 -8.32
N SER A 155 -4.18 -14.49 -7.93
CA SER A 155 -4.73 -15.81 -8.18
C SER A 155 -4.85 -16.10 -9.68
N ASP A 156 -5.43 -15.16 -10.43
CA ASP A 156 -5.64 -15.28 -11.88
C ASP A 156 -4.30 -15.31 -12.60
N ALA A 157 -3.37 -14.43 -12.21
CA ALA A 157 -2.01 -14.48 -12.73
C ALA A 157 -1.32 -15.82 -12.46
N PHE A 158 -1.48 -16.41 -11.27
CA PHE A 158 -0.92 -17.73 -10.98
C PHE A 158 -1.54 -18.86 -11.80
N ALA A 159 -2.82 -18.77 -12.15
CA ALA A 159 -3.47 -19.74 -13.02
C ALA A 159 -2.88 -19.73 -14.45
N LEU A 160 -2.36 -18.58 -14.89
CA LEU A 160 -1.70 -18.43 -16.19
C LEU A 160 -0.23 -18.86 -16.21
N LEU A 161 0.45 -18.84 -15.06
CA LEU A 161 1.90 -19.05 -14.98
C LEU A 161 2.31 -20.50 -15.29
N SER A 162 3.31 -20.63 -16.13
CA SER A 162 4.05 -21.88 -16.36
C SER A 162 4.81 -22.30 -15.09
N PRO A 163 5.17 -23.59 -14.94
CA PRO A 163 6.03 -24.04 -13.84
C PRO A 163 7.31 -23.19 -13.72
N GLY A 164 7.60 -22.71 -12.51
CA GLY A 164 8.74 -21.83 -12.24
C GLY A 164 8.49 -20.34 -12.52
N GLY A 165 7.35 -20.01 -13.12
CA GLY A 165 6.92 -18.65 -13.39
C GLY A 165 6.63 -17.83 -12.14
N ARG A 166 6.62 -16.50 -12.30
CA ARG A 166 6.63 -15.56 -11.17
C ARG A 166 5.71 -14.37 -11.44
N PHE A 167 5.05 -13.90 -10.39
CA PHE A 167 4.36 -12.61 -10.38
C PHE A 167 5.25 -11.57 -9.71
N ILE A 168 5.57 -10.49 -10.41
CA ILE A 168 6.51 -9.46 -9.99
C ILE A 168 5.75 -8.14 -9.85
N GLN A 169 5.82 -7.52 -8.68
CA GLN A 169 5.06 -6.32 -8.36
C GLN A 169 5.93 -5.35 -7.58
N PHE A 170 5.82 -4.05 -7.84
CA PHE A 170 6.40 -3.06 -6.94
C PHE A 170 5.35 -2.48 -5.98
N THR A 171 5.80 -1.95 -4.85
CA THR A 171 4.95 -1.16 -3.96
C THR A 171 5.76 -0.04 -3.33
N TYR A 172 5.11 1.05 -2.98
CA TYR A 172 5.68 2.15 -2.20
C TYR A 172 5.57 1.91 -0.68
N GLY A 173 4.94 0.80 -0.27
CA GLY A 173 4.81 0.40 1.13
C GLY A 173 5.93 -0.51 1.64
N MET A 174 6.15 -0.51 2.96
CA MET A 174 7.07 -1.45 3.62
C MET A 174 6.53 -2.89 3.70
N VAL A 175 5.24 -3.08 3.42
CA VAL A 175 4.49 -4.33 3.59
C VAL A 175 4.05 -4.87 2.22
N SER A 176 3.84 -6.18 2.15
CA SER A 176 3.41 -6.86 0.92
C SER A 176 2.05 -6.32 0.49
N PRO A 177 1.86 -5.90 -0.77
CA PRO A 177 0.54 -5.53 -1.27
C PRO A 177 -0.45 -6.70 -1.21
N VAL A 178 0.04 -7.94 -1.31
CA VAL A 178 -0.76 -9.16 -1.17
C VAL A 178 -0.51 -9.76 0.23
N PRO A 179 -1.51 -9.77 1.12
CA PRO A 179 -1.35 -10.35 2.45
C PRO A 179 -1.28 -11.88 2.39
N ARG A 180 -0.41 -12.49 3.22
CA ARG A 180 -0.35 -13.96 3.38
C ARG A 180 -1.60 -14.55 4.02
N ARG A 181 -2.29 -13.75 4.84
CA ARG A 181 -3.54 -14.10 5.53
C ARG A 181 -4.55 -12.99 5.27
N PRO A 182 -5.17 -12.98 4.09
CA PRO A 182 -6.21 -12.00 3.78
C PRO A 182 -7.40 -12.13 4.73
N LYS A 183 -8.08 -11.02 4.99
CA LYS A 183 -9.31 -10.96 5.79
C LYS A 183 -10.57 -11.02 4.93
N SER A 184 -10.45 -10.67 3.64
CA SER A 184 -11.58 -10.42 2.73
C SER A 184 -11.62 -11.32 1.49
N CYS A 185 -10.68 -12.26 1.36
CA CYS A 185 -10.56 -13.16 0.21
C CYS A 185 -10.03 -14.54 0.67
N ARG A 186 -10.15 -15.57 -0.17
CA ARG A 186 -9.53 -16.88 0.10
C ARG A 186 -8.00 -16.74 0.06
N PRO A 187 -7.26 -17.34 1.01
CA PRO A 187 -5.81 -17.34 0.96
C PRO A 187 -5.30 -17.99 -0.34
N VAL A 188 -4.46 -17.25 -1.07
CA VAL A 188 -3.67 -17.79 -2.18
C VAL A 188 -2.38 -18.33 -1.59
N ALA A 189 -2.04 -19.58 -1.89
CA ALA A 189 -0.81 -20.20 -1.39
C ALA A 189 0.38 -19.75 -2.26
N PHE A 190 1.32 -19.02 -1.66
CA PHE A 190 2.51 -18.55 -2.34
C PHE A 190 3.73 -18.42 -1.43
N ASP A 191 4.89 -18.51 -2.05
CA ASP A 191 6.11 -17.96 -1.51
C ASP A 191 6.29 -16.52 -1.99
N ALA A 192 6.82 -15.66 -1.13
CA ALA A 192 7.06 -14.26 -1.45
C ALA A 192 8.47 -13.87 -1.01
N GLU A 193 9.19 -13.21 -1.89
CA GLU A 193 10.46 -12.54 -1.61
C GLU A 193 10.32 -11.06 -1.89
N ALA A 194 11.10 -10.25 -1.17
CA ALA A 194 11.16 -8.81 -1.38
C ALA A 194 12.59 -8.39 -1.73
N SER A 195 12.71 -7.44 -2.66
CA SER A 195 13.97 -6.76 -2.94
C SER A 195 14.43 -5.93 -1.74
N GLN A 196 15.67 -5.46 -1.79
CA GLN A 196 16.07 -4.34 -0.95
C GLN A 196 15.19 -3.11 -1.25
N PRO A 197 14.89 -2.27 -0.24
CA PRO A 197 14.21 -1.01 -0.49
C PRO A 197 14.98 -0.13 -1.47
N ILE A 198 14.27 0.40 -2.45
CA ILE A 198 14.77 1.33 -3.46
C ILE A 198 14.62 2.73 -2.89
N LEU A 199 15.58 3.12 -2.04
CA LEU A 199 15.58 4.39 -1.32
C LEU A 199 15.70 5.62 -2.22
N LEU A 200 16.25 5.44 -3.43
CA LEU A 200 16.31 6.49 -4.44
C LEU A 200 14.91 6.86 -4.95
N ASN A 201 13.90 6.02 -4.76
CA ASN A 201 12.52 6.37 -5.00
C ASN A 201 11.95 7.09 -3.78
N ILE A 202 11.22 8.18 -4.01
CA ILE A 202 10.54 8.92 -2.95
C ILE A 202 9.03 8.87 -3.26
N PRO A 203 8.21 8.16 -2.45
CA PRO A 203 8.59 7.33 -1.30
C PRO A 203 9.38 6.05 -1.70
N PRO A 204 10.13 5.42 -0.77
CA PRO A 204 10.91 4.23 -1.06
C PRO A 204 10.06 3.09 -1.62
N ALA A 205 10.40 2.61 -2.81
CA ALA A 205 9.71 1.49 -3.42
C ALA A 205 10.37 0.16 -3.05
N ARG A 206 9.63 -0.93 -3.16
CA ARG A 206 10.15 -2.29 -3.02
C ARG A 206 9.52 -3.19 -4.07
N VAL A 207 10.33 -4.06 -4.66
CA VAL A 207 9.83 -5.10 -5.57
C VAL A 207 9.54 -6.35 -4.75
N TRP A 208 8.42 -6.99 -5.05
CA TRP A 208 7.96 -8.24 -4.50
C TRP A 208 7.86 -9.25 -5.62
N VAL A 209 8.31 -10.46 -5.34
CA VAL A 209 8.18 -11.59 -6.27
C VAL A 209 7.42 -12.68 -5.56
N TYR A 210 6.32 -13.08 -6.17
CA TYR A 210 5.43 -14.12 -5.68
C TYR A 210 5.54 -15.34 -6.58
N ARG A 211 5.64 -16.51 -5.95
CA ARG A 211 5.70 -17.81 -6.62
C ARG A 211 4.54 -18.66 -6.13
N PRO A 212 3.77 -19.32 -7.02
CA PRO A 212 2.77 -20.28 -6.61
C PRO A 212 3.40 -21.32 -5.67
N ALA A 213 2.77 -21.61 -4.55
CA ALA A 213 3.22 -22.70 -3.70
C ALA A 213 3.06 -24.02 -4.47
N SER A 214 4.15 -24.71 -4.76
CA SER A 214 4.11 -26.01 -5.44
C SER A 214 3.29 -27.00 -4.63
N VAL A 215 2.28 -27.62 -5.25
CA VAL A 215 1.58 -28.78 -4.67
C VAL A 215 2.57 -29.95 -4.64
N GLY A 216 3.26 -30.14 -3.51
CA GLY A 216 4.11 -31.31 -3.25
C GLY A 216 5.60 -31.08 -3.02
N ALA A 217 6.17 -29.89 -3.31
CA ALA A 217 7.55 -29.63 -2.91
C ALA A 217 7.57 -29.16 -1.45
N LYS A 218 8.22 -29.94 -0.58
CA LYS A 218 8.56 -29.47 0.77
C LYS A 218 9.31 -28.14 0.63
N ALA A 219 8.74 -27.08 1.19
CA ALA A 219 9.37 -25.77 1.27
C ALA A 219 10.84 -25.94 1.65
N LYS A 220 11.75 -25.51 0.77
CA LYS A 220 13.19 -25.53 1.07
C LYS A 220 13.35 -24.65 2.31
N ARG A 221 13.70 -25.27 3.45
CA ARG A 221 13.78 -24.54 4.73
C ARG A 221 14.72 -23.34 4.52
N PRO A 222 14.27 -22.11 4.84
CA PRO A 222 15.15 -20.95 4.75
C PRO A 222 16.41 -21.22 5.56
N HIS A 223 17.56 -20.73 5.08
CA HIS A 223 18.83 -20.84 5.78
C HIS A 223 18.62 -20.43 7.25
N PRO A 224 19.14 -21.19 8.25
CA PRO A 224 18.79 -21.00 9.65
C PRO A 224 18.95 -19.55 10.14
N ALA A 225 19.93 -18.81 9.61
CA ALA A 225 20.09 -17.38 9.84
C ALA A 225 18.91 -16.52 9.33
N VAL A 226 18.40 -16.79 8.12
CA VAL A 226 17.25 -16.07 7.53
C VAL A 226 15.95 -16.43 8.24
N ALA A 227 15.78 -17.69 8.64
CA ALA A 227 14.64 -18.16 9.43
C ALA A 227 14.62 -17.55 10.84
N MET A 228 15.79 -17.35 11.45
CA MET A 228 15.95 -16.71 12.76
C MET A 228 15.63 -15.21 12.67
N ILE A 229 16.12 -14.51 11.64
CA ILE A 229 15.82 -13.10 11.40
C ILE A 229 14.32 -12.90 11.07
N SER A 230 13.71 -13.81 10.29
CA SER A 230 12.27 -13.74 10.01
C SER A 230 11.43 -14.02 11.25
N LYS A 231 11.80 -15.01 12.08
CA LYS A 231 11.12 -15.28 13.35
C LYS A 231 11.25 -14.14 14.36
N LEU A 232 12.43 -13.53 14.46
CA LEU A 232 12.65 -12.34 15.30
C LEU A 232 11.77 -11.19 14.81
N ARG A 233 11.73 -10.94 13.49
CA ARG A 233 10.94 -9.87 12.89
C ARG A 233 9.43 -10.12 12.92
N GLU A 234 8.99 -11.37 12.82
CA GLU A 234 7.59 -11.78 13.02
C GLU A 234 7.17 -11.66 14.49
N GLY A 235 8.04 -11.99 15.43
CA GLY A 235 7.84 -11.76 16.86
C GLY A 235 7.68 -10.27 17.18
N THR A 236 8.58 -9.42 16.63
CA THR A 236 8.46 -7.97 16.77
C THR A 236 7.22 -7.40 16.06
N GLY A 237 6.81 -8.02 14.94
CA GLY A 237 5.59 -7.66 14.20
C GLY A 237 4.32 -7.93 15.01
N ARG A 238 4.19 -9.12 15.62
CA ARG A 238 3.03 -9.46 16.47
C ARG A 238 2.92 -8.56 17.69
N VAL A 239 4.05 -8.29 18.35
CA VAL A 239 4.08 -7.36 19.50
C VAL A 239 3.67 -5.94 19.06
N LYS A 240 4.08 -5.51 17.87
CA LYS A 240 3.69 -4.21 17.33
C LYS A 240 2.20 -4.16 16.96
N ASP A 241 1.65 -5.24 16.41
CA ASP A 241 0.23 -5.35 16.07
C ASP A 241 -0.65 -5.42 17.34
N GLU A 242 -0.23 -6.11 18.39
CA GLU A 242 -0.89 -6.11 19.71
C GLU A 242 -0.87 -4.73 20.37
N ILE A 243 0.25 -4.01 20.29
CA ILE A 243 0.37 -2.65 20.82
C ILE A 243 -0.53 -1.68 20.04
N LEU A 244 -0.65 -1.85 18.72
CA LEU A 244 -1.51 -1.03 17.88
C LEU A 244 -3.01 -1.33 18.15
N ASP A 245 -3.40 -2.59 18.28
CA ASP A 245 -4.78 -2.98 18.62
C ASP A 245 -5.17 -2.51 20.03
N THR A 246 -4.27 -2.64 21.00
CA THR A 246 -4.49 -2.13 22.37
C THR A 246 -4.66 -0.61 22.38
N ARG A 247 -3.85 0.12 21.61
CA ARG A 247 -3.97 1.57 21.47
C ARG A 247 -5.30 1.98 20.84
N ASP A 248 -5.73 1.31 19.77
CA ASP A 248 -6.99 1.63 19.08
C ASP A 248 -8.20 1.39 19.99
N ARG A 249 -8.16 0.36 20.85
CA ARG A 249 -9.18 0.13 21.89
C ARG A 249 -9.22 1.25 22.92
N ILE A 250 -8.06 1.65 23.44
CA ILE A 250 -7.96 2.75 24.42
C ILE A 250 -8.45 4.07 23.82
N GLU A 251 -8.07 4.38 22.58
CA GLU A 251 -8.53 5.60 21.89
C GLU A 251 -10.05 5.59 21.67
N THR A 252 -10.62 4.42 21.36
CA THR A 252 -12.07 4.24 21.20
C THR A 252 -12.81 4.43 22.54
N GLU A 253 -12.31 3.85 23.63
CA GLU A 253 -12.90 4.04 24.96
C GLU A 253 -12.85 5.50 25.42
N ILE A 254 -11.72 6.17 25.21
CA ILE A 254 -11.58 7.60 25.53
C ILE A 254 -12.56 8.44 24.72
N ARG A 255 -12.77 8.13 23.44
CA ARG A 255 -13.75 8.81 22.58
C ARG A 255 -15.17 8.60 23.09
N LEU A 256 -15.55 7.36 23.39
CA LEU A 256 -16.88 7.04 23.93
C LEU A 256 -17.12 7.70 25.30
N ALA A 257 -16.11 7.77 26.16
CA ALA A 257 -16.20 8.47 27.44
C ALA A 257 -16.40 9.98 27.26
N LYS A 258 -15.66 10.60 26.32
CA LYS A 258 -15.84 12.02 25.97
C LYS A 258 -17.23 12.32 25.43
N ASP A 259 -17.75 11.44 24.56
CA ASP A 259 -19.10 11.60 23.99
C ASP A 259 -20.19 11.47 25.06
N ARG A 260 -20.04 10.54 26.02
CA ARG A 260 -20.96 10.46 27.18
C ARG A 260 -20.96 11.73 28.02
N VAL A 261 -19.78 12.27 28.34
CA VAL A 261 -19.66 13.52 29.12
C VAL A 261 -20.29 14.70 28.37
N ARG A 262 -20.10 14.76 27.05
CA ARG A 262 -20.71 15.80 26.20
C ARG A 262 -22.24 15.73 26.22
N LEU A 263 -22.80 14.52 26.11
CA LEU A 263 -24.25 14.31 26.14
C LEU A 263 -24.84 14.66 27.51
N ASP A 264 -24.16 14.32 28.61
CA ASP A 264 -24.58 14.70 29.96
C ASP A 264 -24.56 16.22 30.19
N LEU A 265 -23.51 16.90 29.70
CA LEU A 265 -23.44 18.36 29.74
C LEU A 265 -24.57 19.02 28.93
N GLN A 266 -24.93 18.45 27.78
CA GLN A 266 -26.06 18.92 26.99
C GLN A 266 -27.40 18.71 27.70
N ARG A 267 -27.62 17.53 28.31
CA ARG A 267 -28.83 17.25 29.11
C ARG A 267 -28.98 18.21 30.28
N ARG A 268 -27.89 18.47 31.02
CA ARG A 268 -27.89 19.45 32.14
C ARG A 268 -28.16 20.88 31.67
N LYS A 269 -27.64 21.28 30.51
CA LYS A 269 -27.91 22.60 29.93
C LYS A 269 -29.36 22.78 29.49
N VAL A 270 -30.00 21.73 28.97
CA VAL A 270 -31.44 21.75 28.63
C VAL A 270 -32.27 21.83 29.92
N GLN A 271 -31.95 21.01 30.92
CA GLN A 271 -32.68 21.00 32.20
C GLN A 271 -32.58 22.33 32.98
N MET A 272 -31.46 23.05 32.89
CA MET A 272 -31.34 24.40 33.47
C MET A 272 -32.03 25.50 32.64
N ARG A 273 -32.33 25.27 31.35
CA ARG A 273 -33.11 26.20 30.54
C ARG A 273 -34.61 26.09 30.82
N ASP A 274 -35.08 24.90 31.17
CA ASP A 274 -36.49 24.61 31.43
C ASP A 274 -36.87 24.73 32.93
N GLU A 275 -35.92 25.11 33.80
CA GLU A 275 -36.18 25.30 35.23
C GLU A 275 -36.90 26.65 35.45
N PRO A 276 -38.13 26.67 36.01
CA PRO A 276 -38.86 27.92 36.22
C PRO A 276 -38.11 28.82 37.20
N ALA A 277 -37.95 30.11 36.84
CA ALA A 277 -37.09 31.09 37.53
C ALA A 277 -37.31 31.20 39.06
N LEU A 278 -38.49 30.83 39.56
CA LEU A 278 -38.83 30.77 40.98
C LEU A 278 -38.03 29.70 41.77
N ALA A 279 -37.62 28.60 41.14
CA ALA A 279 -36.85 27.54 41.79
C ALA A 279 -35.37 27.93 41.97
N LEU A 280 -34.79 28.62 40.99
CA LEU A 280 -33.40 29.10 41.03
C LEU A 280 -33.18 30.15 42.13
N LEU A 281 -34.17 31.02 42.35
CA LEU A 281 -34.14 32.06 43.39
C LEU A 281 -34.21 31.49 44.82
N ARG A 282 -34.98 30.41 45.06
CA ARG A 282 -35.01 29.72 46.38
C ARG A 282 -33.64 29.17 46.76
N ARG A 283 -32.90 28.63 45.80
CA ARG A 283 -31.60 27.99 46.03
C ARG A 283 -30.48 28.99 46.35
N LEU A 284 -30.52 30.17 45.74
CA LEU A 284 -29.59 31.27 46.03
C LEU A 284 -29.87 31.94 47.40
N GLY A 285 -31.11 31.86 47.90
CA GLY A 285 -31.50 32.36 49.23
C GLY A 285 -30.94 31.55 50.40
N ASP A 286 -30.87 30.22 50.27
CA ASP A 286 -30.41 29.33 51.36
C ASP A 286 -28.88 29.32 51.55
N GLY A 287 -28.10 29.66 50.51
CA GLY A 287 -26.64 29.72 50.60
C GLY A 287 -26.11 30.84 51.50
N LYS A 288 -26.85 31.95 51.66
CA LYS A 288 -26.44 33.08 52.51
C LYS A 288 -26.74 32.89 54.00
N ARG A 289 -27.57 31.90 54.39
CA ARG A 289 -27.89 31.65 55.81
C ARG A 289 -26.86 30.82 56.56
N LYS A 290 -25.95 30.11 55.89
CA LYS A 290 -24.92 29.28 56.54
C LYS A 290 -23.59 29.98 56.86
N SER A 291 -23.41 31.26 56.50
CA SER A 291 -22.16 32.01 56.72
C SER A 291 -22.19 32.99 57.92
N ARG A 292 -23.25 32.99 58.76
CA ARG A 292 -23.40 33.95 59.87
C ARG A 292 -23.60 33.34 61.26
N LYS A 293 -23.17 32.10 61.48
CA LYS A 293 -23.02 31.53 62.83
C LYS A 293 -21.63 30.88 62.97
N SER A 294 -20.64 31.73 63.20
CA SER A 294 -19.54 31.46 64.11
C SER A 294 -19.78 32.29 65.37
#